data_AF-A0A6S5X0U1-F1
#
_entry.id   AF-A0A6S5X0U1-F1
#
_cell.length_a   1.000
_cell.length_b   1.000
_cell.length_c   1.000
_cell.angle_alpha   90.00
_cell.angle_beta   90.00
_cell.angle_gamma   90.00
#
_symmetry.space_group_name_H-M   'P 1'
#
loop_
_entity.id
_entity.type
_entity.pdbx_description
1 polymer ?
#
loop_
_entity_poly.entity_id
_entity_poly.type
_entity_poly.pdbx_seq_one_letter_code
_entity_poly.pdbx_strand_id
1 'polypeptide(L)' 'MEINEIRPGMSCMTREGAAYVLEVDRQSLLVLLQREDETIPVQVRSEEILAPLE' A
#
# COMPACT_ATOMS: atom_id res chain seq x y z
N MET A 1 -0.58 6.09 -6.67
CA MET A 1 -0.53 7.28 -5.79
C MET A 1 0.91 7.77 -5.71
N GLU A 2 1.16 9.05 -5.43
CA GLU A 2 2.53 9.53 -5.22
C GLU A 2 3.09 8.96 -3.91
N ILE A 3 4.34 8.49 -3.93
CA ILE A 3 4.99 7.87 -2.75
C ILE A 3 5.01 8.81 -1.52
N ASN A 4 5.00 10.12 -1.77
CA ASN A 4 5.01 11.15 -0.74
C ASN A 4 3.64 11.37 -0.08
N GLU A 5 2.57 10.82 -0.62
CA GLU A 5 1.21 10.87 -0.06
C GLU A 5 0.92 9.63 0.80
N ILE A 6 1.60 8.52 0.53
CA ILE A 6 1.38 7.24 1.21
C ILE A 6 2.06 7.27 2.60
N ARG A 7 1.34 6.77 3.62
CA ARG A 7 1.79 6.72 5.01
C ARG A 7 1.51 5.35 5.62
N PRO A 8 2.41 4.81 6.47
CA PRO A 8 2.06 3.72 7.37
C PRO A 8 0.79 4.05 8.15
N GLY A 9 -0.11 3.08 8.27
CA GLY A 9 -1.40 3.28 8.94
C GLY A 9 -2.57 3.63 8.03
N MET A 10 -2.32 3.85 6.74
CA MET A 10 -3.34 4.23 5.78
C MET A 10 -4.02 2.99 5.19
N SER A 11 -5.35 2.99 5.14
CA SER A 11 -6.10 2.05 4.30
C SER A 11 -6.11 2.55 2.85
N CYS A 12 -6.02 1.64 1.89
CA CYS A 12 -5.90 1.98 0.48
C CYS A 12 -6.50 0.90 -0.42
N MET A 13 -6.76 1.26 -1.68
CA MET A 13 -7.25 0.36 -2.72
C MET A 13 -6.13 0.02 -3.69
N THR A 14 -5.93 -1.26 -3.98
CA THR A 14 -5.08 -1.76 -5.07
C THR A 14 -5.94 -2.49 -6.11
N ARG A 15 -5.32 -3.04 -7.17
CA ARG A 15 -6.03 -3.85 -8.17
C ARG A 15 -6.61 -5.15 -7.61
N GLU A 16 -6.01 -5.65 -6.54
CA GLU A 16 -6.36 -6.90 -5.87
C GLU A 16 -7.36 -6.71 -4.73
N GLY A 17 -7.70 -5.45 -4.39
CA GLY A 17 -8.70 -5.12 -3.39
C GLY A 17 -8.21 -4.12 -2.34
N ALA A 18 -8.92 -4.08 -1.22
CA ALA A 18 -8.55 -3.24 -0.09
C ALA A 18 -7.30 -3.77 0.61
N ALA A 19 -6.45 -2.85 1.05
CA ALA A 19 -5.22 -3.16 1.75
C ALA A 19 -4.87 -2.07 2.76
N TYR A 20 -4.04 -2.43 3.73
CA TYR A 20 -3.53 -1.53 4.77
C TYR A 20 -2.02 -1.36 4.64
N VAL A 21 -1.54 -0.12 4.70
CA VAL A 21 -0.12 0.21 4.57
C VAL A 21 0.62 -0.07 5.87
N LEU A 22 1.56 -1.02 5.83
CA LEU A 22 2.45 -1.33 6.95
C LEU A 22 3.69 -0.45 6.93
N GLU A 23 4.37 -0.38 5.79
CA GLU A 23 5.65 0.31 5.66
C GLU A 23 5.77 0.98 4.28
N VAL A 24 6.59 2.04 4.21
CA VAL A 24 6.84 2.80 2.98
C VAL A 24 8.34 3.05 2.85
N ASP A 25 8.95 2.45 1.83
CA ASP A 25 10.32 2.76 1.40
C ASP A 25 10.28 3.78 0.26
N ARG A 26 10.60 5.02 0.58
CA ARG A 26 10.62 6.13 -0.40
C ARG A 26 11.85 6.12 -1.31
N GLN A 27 12.95 5.50 -0.88
CA GLN A 27 14.15 5.42 -1.71
C GLN A 27 13.93 4.43 -2.86
N SER A 28 13.28 3.31 -2.56
CA SER A 28 13.01 2.25 -3.53
C SER A 28 11.64 2.34 -4.21
N LEU A 29 10.79 3.27 -3.77
CA LEU A 29 9.39 3.43 -4.23
C LEU A 29 8.53 2.19 -3.98
N LEU A 30 8.76 1.55 -2.83
CA LEU A 30 8.11 0.31 -2.43
C LEU A 30 7.21 0.54 -1.21
N VAL A 31 6.11 -0.20 -1.17
CA VAL A 31 5.13 -0.14 -0.09
C VAL A 31 4.80 -1.57 0.34
N LEU A 32 4.89 -1.82 1.64
CA LEU A 32 4.47 -3.09 2.23
C LEU A 32 3.00 -2.99 2.66
N LEU A 33 2.18 -3.89 2.16
CA LEU A 33 0.73 -3.91 2.36
C LEU A 33 0.28 -5.19 3.06
N GLN A 34 -0.69 -5.06 3.96
CA GLN A 34 -1.50 -6.16 4.47
C GLN A 34 -2.84 -6.14 3.73
N ARG A 35 -3.11 -7.15 2.90
CA ARG A 35 -4.43 -7.34 2.27
C ARG A 35 -5.35 -8.12 3.20
N GLU A 36 -6.65 -7.93 3.09
CA GLU A 36 -7.64 -8.60 3.97
C GLU A 36 -7.62 -10.13 3.81
N ASP A 37 -7.48 -10.62 2.57
CA ASP A 37 -7.57 -12.04 2.24
C ASP A 37 -6.21 -12.77 2.22
N GLU A 38 -5.13 -12.09 2.62
CA GLU A 38 -3.78 -12.66 2.59
C GLU A 38 -3.17 -12.73 4.00
N THR A 39 -2.53 -13.85 4.33
CA THR A 39 -1.88 -14.04 5.64
C THR A 39 -0.46 -13.49 5.69
N ILE A 40 0.13 -13.16 4.53
CA ILE A 40 1.51 -12.70 4.39
C ILE A 40 1.46 -11.31 3.73
N PRO A 41 2.15 -10.31 4.30
CA PRO A 41 2.24 -8.99 3.68
C PRO A 41 2.90 -9.04 2.29
N VAL A 42 2.41 -8.20 1.39
CA VAL A 42 2.92 -8.09 0.02
C VAL A 42 3.60 -6.75 -0.21
N GLN A 43 4.71 -6.79 -0.93
CA GLN A 43 5.44 -5.58 -1.31
C GLN A 43 5.06 -5.20 -2.74
N VAL A 44 4.59 -3.97 -2.91
CA VAL A 44 4.16 -3.41 -4.20
C VAL A 44 4.88 -2.10 -4.50
N ARG A 45 4.77 -1.62 -5.74
CA ARG A 45 5.16 -0.24 -6.10
C ARG A 45 4.04 0.73 -5.72
N SER A 46 4.38 1.99 -5.45
CA SER A 46 3.37 3.04 -5.18
C SER A 46 2.36 3.25 -6.32
N GLU A 47 2.72 2.89 -7.55
CA GLU A 47 1.85 2.92 -8.73
C GLU A 47 0.68 1.93 -8.66
N GLU A 48 0.84 0.83 -7.92
CA GLU A 48 -0.23 -0.17 -7.72
C GLU A 48 -1.26 0.27 -6.67
N ILE A 49 -0.98 1.36 -5.93
CA ILE A 49 -1.93 1.97 -4.99
C ILE A 49 -2.76 2.99 -5.75
N LEU A 50 -4.06 2.71 -5.89
CA LEU A 50 -4.97 3.47 -6.74
C LEU A 50 -5.55 4.69 -6.00
N ALA A 51 -5.99 4.50 -4.76
CA ALA A 51 -6.60 5.55 -3.94
C ALA A 51 -6.51 5.22 -2.44
N PRO A 52 -6.54 6.21 -1.54
CA PRO A 52 -6.75 5.97 -0.11
C PRO A 52 -8.20 5.53 0.16
N LEU A 53 -8.41 4.81 1.26
CA LEU A 53 -9.71 4.49 1.82
C LEU A 53 -9.89 5.28 3.12
N GLU A 54 -11.04 5.97 3.25
CA GLU A 54 -11.41 6.77 4.42
C GLU A 54 -11.76 5.91 5.65
#